data_AF-A0A8J7KQL4-F1
#
_entry.id   AF-A0A8J7KQL4-F1
#
_cell.length_a   1.000
_cell.length_b   1.000
_cell.length_c   1.000
_cell.angle_alpha   90.00
_cell.angle_beta   90.00
_cell.angle_gamma   90.00
#
_symmetry.space_group_name_H-M   'P 1'
#
loop_
_entity.id
_entity.type
_entity.pdbx_description
1 polymer ?
#
loop_
_entity_poly.entity_id
_entity_poly.type
_entity_poly.pdbx_seq_one_letter_code
_entity_poly.pdbx_strand_id
1 'polypeptide(L)'
;MRRLLPVLLLAATLAAPAPAAAQVSDLALAQRWAPVHYQDTDSSDYDADYLSAVNYDGNWNGLDNWENEPTSPLLGTVSYSVVETSTHWFIVYAFYHPRDWCDNVFCESHENDMEGLLLAIRRDGSTYGKLEGMVTVAHSDFYSFTPAGSPYTNGRESIDGPVLMQSYGGQSRPTTRQEAKGHGLKAWDGAAFPGGDGVVYYPSGTAGIPTSGNDRSVGYQLVDVFATGGLWARRNNAETFASFGTFRGDNGKDNAANAPWGWDDHDDGSDLPRGLLATDPAKLVAAYFNGEGTFSLTYTRNGYR
;
A
#
# COMPACT_ATOMS: atom_id res chain seq x y z
N MET A 1 22.05 33.96 75.02
CA MET A 1 22.28 34.52 73.67
C MET A 1 21.80 33.50 72.63
N ARG A 2 20.98 33.95 71.68
CA ARG A 2 20.13 33.13 70.78
C ARG A 2 20.95 32.30 69.78
N ARG A 3 20.56 31.04 69.58
CA ARG A 3 21.04 30.16 68.50
C ARG A 3 20.29 30.50 67.20
N LEU A 4 21.03 30.69 66.11
CA LEU A 4 20.52 30.86 64.74
C LEU A 4 20.52 29.50 64.04
N LEU A 5 19.36 29.07 63.50
CA LEU A 5 19.27 27.96 62.55
C LEU A 5 19.40 28.51 61.11
N PRO A 6 20.14 27.85 60.22
CA PRO A 6 20.16 28.20 58.81
C PRO A 6 18.92 27.64 58.11
N VAL A 7 18.24 28.50 57.35
CA VAL A 7 17.16 28.10 56.43
C VAL A 7 17.80 27.75 55.09
N LEU A 8 17.69 26.50 54.68
CA LEU A 8 18.12 26.02 53.37
C LEU A 8 16.98 26.29 52.37
N LEU A 9 17.17 27.22 51.42
CA LEU A 9 16.24 27.37 50.30
C LEU A 9 16.51 26.26 49.27
N LEU A 10 15.56 25.34 49.11
CA LEU A 10 15.52 24.44 47.95
C LEU A 10 14.97 25.23 46.75
N ALA A 11 15.82 25.51 45.76
CA ALA A 11 15.37 26.01 44.48
C ALA A 11 14.82 24.84 43.65
N ALA A 12 13.50 24.76 43.50
CA ALA A 12 12.88 23.83 42.57
C ALA A 12 13.10 24.34 41.13
N THR A 13 13.95 23.65 40.38
CA THR A 13 14.08 23.86 38.95
C THR A 13 12.82 23.33 38.27
N LEU A 14 11.93 24.24 37.84
CA LEU A 14 10.84 23.92 36.93
C LEU A 14 11.45 23.54 35.57
N ALA A 15 11.48 22.24 35.27
CA ALA A 15 11.82 21.77 33.93
C ALA A 15 10.73 22.26 32.97
N ALA A 16 11.11 23.07 31.99
CA ALA A 16 10.21 23.45 30.91
C ALA A 16 9.77 22.18 30.17
N PRO A 17 8.46 22.00 29.88
CA PRO A 17 8.02 20.87 29.08
C PRO A 17 8.74 20.91 27.73
N ALA A 18 9.38 19.80 27.36
CA ALA A 18 9.96 19.66 26.03
C ALA A 18 8.82 19.84 25.01
N PRO A 19 9.03 20.61 23.92
CA PRO A 19 8.02 20.73 22.89
C PRO A 19 7.67 19.33 22.38
N ALA A 20 6.38 19.00 22.40
CA ALA A 20 5.89 17.78 21.79
C ALA A 20 6.35 17.78 20.32
N ALA A 21 7.13 16.77 19.92
CA ALA A 21 7.50 16.61 18.52
C ALA A 21 6.21 16.58 17.69
N ALA A 22 6.13 17.39 16.63
CA ALA A 22 4.99 17.37 15.73
C ALA A 22 4.79 15.93 15.21
N GLN A 23 3.56 15.42 15.28
CA GLN A 23 3.23 14.11 14.73
C GLN A 23 3.55 14.12 13.23
N VAL A 24 4.25 13.09 12.75
CA VAL A 24 4.53 12.92 11.32
C VAL A 24 3.19 12.79 10.59
N SER A 25 2.99 13.60 9.54
CA SER A 25 1.79 13.51 8.71
C SER A 25 1.76 12.19 7.94
N ASP A 26 0.57 11.68 7.62
CA ASP A 26 0.41 10.44 6.84
C ASP A 26 1.14 10.49 5.51
N LEU A 27 1.08 11.60 4.78
CA LEU A 27 1.81 11.75 3.52
C LEU A 27 3.32 11.61 3.73
N ALA A 28 3.90 12.23 4.76
CA ALA A 28 5.33 12.10 5.04
C ALA A 28 5.72 10.68 5.45
N LEU A 29 4.87 9.99 6.21
CA LEU A 29 5.09 8.60 6.60
C LEU A 29 4.96 7.64 5.41
N ALA A 30 3.93 7.81 4.57
CA ALA A 30 3.75 7.06 3.34
C ALA A 30 4.89 7.35 2.37
N GLN A 31 5.22 8.61 2.12
CA GLN A 31 6.34 8.98 1.26
C GLN A 31 7.68 8.41 1.73
N ARG A 32 7.87 8.17 3.04
CA ARG A 32 9.06 7.51 3.57
C ARG A 32 9.14 6.04 3.19
N TRP A 33 8.04 5.31 3.29
CA TRP A 33 8.00 3.87 3.11
C TRP A 33 7.47 3.43 1.73
N ALA A 34 7.11 4.38 0.87
CA ALA A 34 6.60 4.10 -0.46
C ALA A 34 7.61 3.29 -1.28
N PRO A 35 7.17 2.20 -1.94
CA PRO A 35 8.05 1.25 -2.58
C PRO A 35 8.63 1.80 -3.89
N VAL A 36 9.81 1.31 -4.28
CA VAL A 36 10.18 1.31 -5.71
C VAL A 36 9.45 0.14 -6.35
N HIS A 37 8.68 0.42 -7.40
CA HIS A 37 7.71 -0.53 -7.94
C HIS A 37 8.14 -1.00 -9.34
N TYR A 38 8.31 -2.31 -9.50
CA TYR A 38 8.72 -2.98 -10.72
C TYR A 38 7.50 -3.60 -11.41
N GLN A 39 6.89 -2.86 -12.33
CA GLN A 39 5.71 -3.29 -13.09
C GLN A 39 6.16 -4.02 -14.34
N ASP A 40 5.85 -5.30 -14.47
CA ASP A 40 6.07 -5.99 -15.74
C ASP A 40 5.12 -5.44 -16.79
N THR A 41 5.54 -5.46 -18.04
CA THR A 41 4.63 -5.10 -19.12
C THR A 41 4.75 -6.15 -20.21
N ASP A 42 3.70 -6.39 -20.98
CA ASP A 42 3.82 -7.21 -22.18
C ASP A 42 3.85 -6.34 -23.43
N SER A 43 4.86 -6.56 -24.28
CA SER A 43 5.03 -5.87 -25.56
C SER A 43 3.81 -5.85 -26.50
N SER A 44 2.84 -6.77 -26.36
CA SER A 44 1.62 -6.79 -27.18
C SER A 44 0.66 -5.63 -26.86
N ASP A 45 0.65 -5.13 -25.62
CA ASP A 45 -0.25 -4.08 -25.15
C ASP A 45 0.25 -3.42 -23.85
N TYR A 46 1.50 -2.96 -23.87
CA TYR A 46 2.26 -2.62 -22.65
C TYR A 46 1.70 -1.43 -21.86
N ASP A 47 0.89 -0.56 -22.47
CA ASP A 47 0.28 0.59 -21.81
C ASP A 47 -0.91 0.18 -20.93
N ALA A 48 -1.57 -0.93 -21.25
CA ALA A 48 -2.58 -1.53 -20.39
C ALA A 48 -2.04 -1.98 -19.01
N ASP A 49 -0.72 -2.18 -18.90
CA ASP A 49 -0.03 -2.52 -17.66
C ASP A 49 0.45 -1.28 -16.87
N TYR A 50 0.08 -0.06 -17.29
CA TYR A 50 0.54 1.17 -16.63
C TYR A 50 -0.28 1.55 -15.40
N LEU A 51 0.42 2.04 -14.38
CA LEU A 51 -0.20 2.61 -13.20
C LEU A 51 -1.01 3.86 -13.55
N SER A 52 -2.21 3.95 -12.99
CA SER A 52 -3.06 5.12 -13.13
C SER A 52 -3.86 5.41 -11.86
N ALA A 53 -4.60 6.51 -11.83
CA ALA A 53 -5.63 6.73 -10.82
C ALA A 53 -6.92 6.03 -11.25
N VAL A 54 -7.80 5.65 -10.32
CA VAL A 54 -9.12 5.08 -10.67
C VAL A 54 -9.93 6.01 -11.59
N ASN A 55 -9.74 7.32 -11.46
CA ASN A 55 -10.42 8.38 -12.20
C ASN A 55 -9.52 9.05 -13.24
N TYR A 56 -8.60 8.29 -13.86
CA TYR A 56 -7.56 8.81 -14.75
C TYR A 56 -8.13 9.58 -15.97
N ASP A 57 -9.33 9.21 -16.40
CA ASP A 57 -10.08 9.80 -17.52
C ASP A 57 -10.94 11.02 -17.11
N GLY A 58 -10.88 11.41 -15.83
CA GLY A 58 -11.59 12.56 -15.28
C GLY A 58 -12.97 12.26 -14.70
N ASN A 59 -13.43 11.01 -14.71
CA ASN A 59 -14.70 10.61 -14.11
C ASN A 59 -14.51 9.40 -13.14
N TRP A 60 -15.58 8.88 -12.55
CA TRP A 60 -15.51 7.79 -11.55
C TRP A 60 -16.32 6.56 -11.97
N ASN A 61 -16.70 6.49 -13.24
CA ASN A 61 -17.45 5.42 -13.85
C ASN A 61 -16.53 4.22 -14.03
N GLY A 62 -16.82 3.13 -13.31
CA GLY A 62 -16.01 1.93 -13.44
C GLY A 62 -16.30 1.11 -14.69
N LEU A 63 -17.30 1.50 -15.49
CA LEU A 63 -17.81 0.80 -16.69
C LEU A 63 -17.27 1.34 -18.03
N ASP A 64 -16.39 2.34 -17.99
CA ASP A 64 -15.73 2.86 -19.21
C ASP A 64 -14.22 3.01 -19.05
N ASN A 65 -13.66 2.42 -17.98
CA ASN A 65 -12.24 2.45 -17.70
C ASN A 65 -11.46 1.57 -18.67
N TRP A 66 -12.04 0.50 -19.23
CA TRP A 66 -11.35 -0.24 -20.29
C TRP A 66 -11.30 0.57 -21.59
N GLU A 67 -12.42 1.16 -21.99
CA GLU A 67 -12.56 1.85 -23.28
C GLU A 67 -11.79 3.17 -23.32
N ASN A 68 -11.67 3.86 -22.19
CA ASN A 68 -11.00 5.16 -22.12
C ASN A 68 -9.47 5.03 -22.02
N GLU A 69 -8.96 3.87 -21.62
CA GLU A 69 -7.53 3.63 -21.36
C GLU A 69 -6.66 3.94 -22.59
N PRO A 70 -6.94 3.42 -23.81
CA PRO A 70 -6.07 3.62 -24.98
C PRO A 70 -5.94 5.08 -25.46
N THR A 71 -6.75 5.99 -24.92
CA THR A 71 -6.76 7.41 -25.32
C THR A 71 -6.44 8.37 -24.18
N SER A 72 -6.18 7.85 -22.99
CA SER A 72 -6.00 8.65 -21.77
C SER A 72 -4.56 8.64 -21.27
N PRO A 73 -4.10 9.73 -20.62
CA PRO A 73 -2.79 9.76 -20.01
C PRO A 73 -2.77 8.97 -18.69
N LEU A 74 -2.15 7.80 -18.68
CA LEU A 74 -1.96 6.98 -17.48
C LEU A 74 -0.79 7.52 -16.63
N LEU A 75 -1.11 8.51 -15.79
CA LEU A 75 -0.18 9.12 -14.86
C LEU A 75 0.07 8.19 -13.68
N GLY A 76 1.34 7.80 -13.49
CA GLY A 76 1.78 6.95 -12.37
C GLY A 76 1.26 7.47 -11.02
N THR A 77 0.24 6.79 -10.50
CA THR A 77 -0.47 7.20 -9.29
C THR A 77 -0.66 5.98 -8.41
N VAL A 78 -0.33 6.13 -7.12
CA VAL A 78 -0.47 5.06 -6.13
C VAL A 78 -1.34 5.59 -5.00
N SER A 79 -2.43 4.88 -4.74
CA SER A 79 -3.31 5.21 -3.62
C SER A 79 -2.68 4.72 -2.32
N TYR A 80 -2.77 5.48 -1.23
CA TYR A 80 -2.29 5.04 0.07
C TYR A 80 -3.30 5.31 1.18
N SER A 81 -3.21 4.51 2.25
CA SER A 81 -3.91 4.79 3.51
C SER A 81 -3.01 4.49 4.69
N VAL A 82 -3.19 5.23 5.79
CA VAL A 82 -2.47 5.00 7.05
C VAL A 82 -3.48 4.78 8.16
N VAL A 83 -3.31 3.70 8.91
CA VAL A 83 -3.99 3.48 10.19
C VAL A 83 -2.95 3.18 11.27
N GLU A 84 -3.25 3.47 12.52
CA GLU A 84 -2.25 3.38 13.58
C GLU A 84 -2.81 2.89 14.91
N THR A 85 -1.94 2.17 15.60
CA THR A 85 -2.11 1.74 16.99
C THR A 85 -1.05 2.40 17.85
N SER A 86 -1.06 2.11 19.14
CA SER A 86 0.00 2.59 20.05
C SER A 86 1.39 2.02 19.71
N THR A 87 1.48 0.92 18.94
CA THR A 87 2.75 0.24 18.66
C THR A 87 3.15 0.24 17.19
N HIS A 88 2.22 0.37 16.26
CA HIS A 88 2.49 0.29 14.82
C HIS A 88 1.75 1.35 14.01
N TRP A 89 2.36 1.74 12.90
CA TRP A 89 1.65 2.27 11.75
C TRP A 89 1.47 1.14 10.74
N PHE A 90 0.31 1.12 10.11
CA PHE A 90 -0.03 0.21 9.02
C PHE A 90 -0.29 1.06 7.79
N ILE A 91 0.49 0.83 6.74
CA ILE A 91 0.42 1.62 5.51
C ILE A 91 0.02 0.69 4.38
N VAL A 92 -1.10 0.97 3.74
CA VAL A 92 -1.50 0.29 2.51
C VAL A 92 -1.10 1.13 1.31
N TYR A 93 -0.54 0.49 0.28
CA TYR A 93 -0.39 1.06 -1.06
C TYR A 93 -1.19 0.21 -2.05
N ALA A 94 -1.92 0.86 -2.95
CA ALA A 94 -2.71 0.21 -3.99
C ALA A 94 -2.33 0.76 -5.36
N PHE A 95 -2.06 -0.16 -6.28
CA PHE A 95 -1.64 0.03 -7.65
C PHE A 95 -2.83 -0.30 -8.54
N TYR A 96 -3.28 0.69 -9.32
CA TYR A 96 -4.46 0.55 -10.14
C TYR A 96 -4.10 0.50 -11.61
N HIS A 97 -4.72 -0.43 -12.31
CA HIS A 97 -4.67 -0.59 -13.77
C HIS A 97 -6.10 -0.51 -14.30
N PRO A 98 -6.36 0.16 -15.43
CA PRO A 98 -7.73 0.23 -15.95
C PRO A 98 -8.28 -1.11 -16.42
N ARG A 99 -7.40 -2.09 -16.64
CA ARG A 99 -7.70 -3.39 -17.27
C ARG A 99 -6.87 -4.48 -16.58
N ASP A 100 -7.48 -5.61 -16.24
CA ASP A 100 -6.81 -6.92 -16.18
C ASP A 100 -7.06 -7.58 -17.54
N TRP A 101 -6.00 -7.82 -18.30
CA TRP A 101 -6.12 -8.18 -19.71
C TRP A 101 -5.27 -9.39 -20.06
N CYS A 102 -5.53 -10.01 -21.20
CA CYS A 102 -4.68 -11.08 -21.69
C CYS A 102 -4.81 -11.27 -23.21
N ASP A 103 -3.85 -11.96 -23.84
CA ASP A 103 -3.82 -12.11 -25.31
C ASP A 103 -4.89 -13.05 -25.87
N ASN A 104 -5.60 -13.79 -25.00
CA ASN A 104 -6.47 -14.87 -25.41
C ASN A 104 -7.85 -14.75 -24.76
N VAL A 105 -8.92 -14.92 -25.54
CA VAL A 105 -10.31 -14.91 -25.08
C VAL A 105 -10.66 -16.00 -24.04
N PHE A 106 -9.74 -16.92 -23.73
CA PHE A 106 -9.92 -18.00 -22.76
C PHE A 106 -9.28 -17.75 -21.39
N CYS A 107 -8.56 -16.65 -21.17
CA CYS A 107 -8.13 -16.25 -19.82
C CYS A 107 -9.15 -15.30 -19.19
N GLU A 108 -9.26 -15.34 -17.86
CA GLU A 108 -10.08 -14.41 -17.10
C GLU A 108 -9.43 -13.02 -17.20
N SER A 109 -10.06 -12.12 -17.94
CA SER A 109 -9.76 -10.69 -17.98
C SER A 109 -10.93 -9.94 -17.36
N HIS A 110 -10.69 -8.72 -16.88
CA HIS A 110 -11.75 -7.87 -16.37
C HIS A 110 -11.42 -6.39 -16.39
N GLU A 111 -12.47 -5.58 -16.48
CA GLU A 111 -12.38 -4.14 -16.30
C GLU A 111 -12.02 -3.76 -14.87
N ASN A 112 -11.15 -2.74 -14.77
CA ASN A 112 -10.48 -2.32 -13.56
C ASN A 112 -9.57 -3.42 -13.02
N ASP A 113 -8.51 -3.02 -12.35
CA ASP A 113 -7.72 -3.92 -11.53
C ASP A 113 -6.99 -3.13 -10.46
N MET A 114 -6.96 -3.66 -9.24
CA MET A 114 -6.28 -3.00 -8.14
C MET A 114 -5.69 -4.02 -7.21
N GLU A 115 -4.38 -4.02 -7.14
CA GLU A 115 -3.58 -4.89 -6.30
C GLU A 115 -2.71 -4.03 -5.39
N GLY A 116 -2.05 -4.63 -4.41
CA GLY A 116 -1.33 -3.80 -3.47
C GLY A 116 -0.59 -4.52 -2.37
N LEU A 117 -0.25 -3.73 -1.35
CA LEU A 117 0.47 -4.23 -0.20
C LEU A 117 0.10 -3.48 1.08
N LEU A 118 0.27 -4.16 2.20
CA LEU A 118 0.28 -3.65 3.55
C LEU A 118 1.71 -3.68 4.09
N LEU A 119 2.16 -2.58 4.70
CA LEU A 119 3.38 -2.53 5.52
C LEU A 119 3.02 -2.42 7.00
N ALA A 120 3.66 -3.26 7.83
CA ALA A 120 3.66 -3.13 9.29
C ALA A 120 4.94 -2.39 9.74
N ILE A 121 4.77 -1.15 10.23
CA ILE A 121 5.87 -0.28 10.67
C ILE A 121 5.83 -0.13 12.19
N ARG A 122 6.82 -0.68 12.90
CA ARG A 122 6.95 -0.52 14.35
C ARG A 122 7.28 0.92 14.72
N ARG A 123 6.56 1.44 15.71
CA ARG A 123 6.85 2.70 16.39
C ARG A 123 7.92 2.46 17.46
N ASP A 124 9.18 2.54 17.06
CA ASP A 124 10.36 2.32 17.92
C ASP A 124 10.89 3.58 18.60
N GLY A 125 10.17 4.70 18.47
CA GLY A 125 10.58 6.02 18.96
C GLY A 125 11.36 6.86 17.95
N SER A 126 11.79 6.28 16.82
CA SER A 126 12.30 7.06 15.70
C SER A 126 11.18 7.77 14.93
N THR A 127 11.53 8.79 14.13
CA THR A 127 10.56 9.59 13.38
C THR A 127 9.67 8.77 12.45
N TYR A 128 10.23 7.74 11.80
CA TYR A 128 9.52 6.95 10.78
C TYR A 128 9.36 5.48 11.14
N GLY A 129 9.80 5.07 12.33
CA GLY A 129 9.74 3.68 12.77
C GLY A 129 10.65 2.74 12.00
N LYS A 130 10.34 1.45 12.11
CA LYS A 130 11.07 0.35 11.46
C LYS A 130 10.08 -0.56 10.75
N LEU A 131 10.30 -0.85 9.47
CA LEU A 131 9.55 -1.88 8.75
C LEU A 131 9.81 -3.26 9.37
N GLU A 132 8.76 -4.03 9.63
CA GLU A 132 8.84 -5.39 10.19
C GLU A 132 8.14 -6.44 9.35
N GLY A 133 7.10 -6.08 8.61
CA GLY A 133 6.39 -7.00 7.74
C GLY A 133 5.80 -6.30 6.52
N MET A 134 5.64 -7.07 5.46
CA MET A 134 4.91 -6.71 4.25
C MET A 134 3.95 -7.85 3.92
N VAL A 135 2.70 -7.54 3.61
CA VAL A 135 1.75 -8.49 3.02
C VAL A 135 1.34 -7.93 1.67
N THR A 136 1.45 -8.71 0.59
CA THR A 136 1.05 -8.29 -0.76
C THR A 136 -0.18 -9.04 -1.21
N VAL A 137 -0.91 -8.48 -2.17
CA VAL A 137 -2.05 -9.12 -2.82
C VAL A 137 -1.65 -9.50 -4.24
N ALA A 138 -1.89 -10.75 -4.59
CA ALA A 138 -1.81 -11.19 -5.98
C ALA A 138 -3.02 -12.06 -6.29
N HIS A 139 -3.91 -11.53 -7.12
CA HIS A 139 -5.18 -12.14 -7.47
C HIS A 139 -6.06 -12.32 -6.23
N SER A 140 -6.30 -13.56 -5.82
CA SER A 140 -7.08 -13.92 -4.64
C SER A 140 -6.22 -14.36 -3.45
N ASP A 141 -4.90 -14.19 -3.53
CA ASP A 141 -3.95 -14.72 -2.54
C ASP A 141 -3.15 -13.60 -1.90
N PHE A 142 -2.92 -13.73 -0.59
CA PHE A 142 -1.98 -12.85 0.12
C PHE A 142 -0.62 -13.53 0.33
N TYR A 143 0.45 -12.75 0.23
CA TYR A 143 1.82 -13.25 0.40
C TYR A 143 2.58 -12.42 1.43
N SER A 144 3.31 -13.10 2.31
CA SER A 144 3.95 -12.52 3.50
C SER A 144 5.46 -12.42 3.35
N PHE A 145 6.01 -11.22 3.58
CA PHE A 145 7.44 -10.95 3.44
C PHE A 145 8.00 -10.19 4.65
N THR A 146 9.29 -10.33 4.90
CA THR A 146 9.97 -9.62 5.99
C THR A 146 11.26 -8.94 5.51
N PRO A 147 11.57 -7.71 5.97
CA PRO A 147 12.87 -7.11 5.71
C PRO A 147 13.97 -7.78 6.54
N ALA A 148 15.22 -7.59 6.13
CA ALA A 148 16.38 -8.07 6.88
C ALA A 148 16.35 -7.61 8.35
N GLY A 149 16.45 -8.56 9.28
CA GLY A 149 16.45 -8.27 10.72
C GLY A 149 15.07 -7.91 11.30
N SER A 150 13.98 -8.28 10.61
CA SER A 150 12.65 -8.32 11.21
C SER A 150 12.58 -9.37 12.33
N PRO A 151 11.83 -9.12 13.42
CA PRO A 151 11.56 -10.13 14.43
C PRO A 151 10.43 -11.10 14.03
N TYR A 152 9.69 -10.82 12.96
CA TYR A 152 8.55 -11.62 12.56
C TYR A 152 8.98 -13.01 12.07
N THR A 153 8.21 -14.01 12.46
CA THR A 153 8.34 -15.41 12.02
C THR A 153 7.00 -15.89 11.49
N ASN A 154 6.97 -17.07 10.83
CA ASN A 154 5.73 -17.68 10.36
C ASN A 154 4.65 -17.72 11.45
N GLY A 155 3.45 -17.27 11.10
CA GLY A 155 2.24 -17.32 11.92
C GLY A 155 1.30 -18.40 11.39
N ARG A 156 0.06 -18.00 11.09
CA ARG A 156 -0.87 -18.80 10.27
C ARG A 156 -0.30 -18.97 8.85
N GLU A 157 0.26 -17.89 8.31
CA GLU A 157 0.90 -17.88 7.00
C GLU A 157 2.41 -18.13 7.07
N SER A 158 2.97 -18.63 5.97
CA SER A 158 4.42 -18.72 5.78
C SER A 158 5.00 -17.41 5.28
N ILE A 159 6.20 -17.06 5.74
CA ILE A 159 6.99 -16.00 5.11
C ILE A 159 7.52 -16.51 3.77
N ASP A 160 7.04 -15.92 2.67
CA ASP A 160 7.36 -16.26 1.28
C ASP A 160 8.75 -15.78 0.84
N GLY A 161 9.28 -14.75 1.50
CA GLY A 161 10.61 -14.26 1.17
C GLY A 161 11.03 -12.96 1.85
N PRO A 162 12.23 -12.46 1.50
CA PRO A 162 12.72 -11.19 2.00
C PRO A 162 12.07 -10.01 1.26
N VAL A 163 11.92 -8.88 1.96
CA VAL A 163 11.71 -7.58 1.32
C VAL A 163 13.07 -7.02 0.94
N LEU A 164 13.36 -6.93 -0.36
CA LEU A 164 14.53 -6.21 -0.84
C LEU A 164 14.32 -4.70 -0.65
N MET A 165 15.43 -4.02 -0.35
CA MET A 165 15.44 -2.59 -0.09
C MET A 165 16.31 -1.87 -1.11
N GLN A 166 15.82 -0.77 -1.68
CA GLN A 166 16.53 0.04 -2.66
C GLN A 166 16.70 1.48 -2.19
N SER A 167 17.87 2.05 -2.47
CA SER A 167 18.13 3.47 -2.20
C SER A 167 17.51 4.34 -3.28
N TYR A 168 16.62 5.25 -2.89
CA TYR A 168 16.09 6.30 -3.78
C TYR A 168 15.69 7.54 -2.97
N GLY A 169 16.04 8.72 -3.48
CA GLY A 169 15.74 10.00 -2.80
C GLY A 169 16.41 10.12 -1.42
N GLY A 170 17.57 9.48 -1.23
CA GLY A 170 18.28 9.44 0.06
C GLY A 170 17.63 8.55 1.13
N GLN A 171 16.69 7.69 0.73
CA GLN A 171 15.96 6.80 1.63
C GLN A 171 16.10 5.34 1.19
N SER A 172 16.12 4.43 2.15
CA SER A 172 16.01 2.98 1.91
C SER A 172 14.53 2.62 1.83
N ARG A 173 14.09 2.11 0.68
CA ARG A 173 12.68 1.87 0.35
C ARG A 173 12.43 0.39 0.07
N PRO A 174 11.29 -0.16 0.48
CA PRO A 174 10.91 -1.52 0.06
C PRO A 174 10.73 -1.56 -1.46
N THR A 175 10.80 -2.76 -2.02
CA THR A 175 10.59 -2.97 -3.46
C THR A 175 9.48 -3.97 -3.73
N THR A 176 8.70 -3.73 -4.77
CA THR A 176 7.63 -4.64 -5.22
C THR A 176 7.83 -5.02 -6.67
N ARG A 177 7.29 -6.17 -7.05
CA ARG A 177 7.18 -6.68 -8.41
C ARG A 177 5.71 -6.95 -8.70
N GLN A 178 5.23 -6.52 -9.85
CA GLN A 178 3.88 -6.78 -10.29
C GLN A 178 3.91 -7.44 -11.67
N GLU A 179 3.09 -8.47 -11.87
CA GLU A 179 2.95 -9.19 -13.15
C GLU A 179 2.39 -8.26 -14.23
N ALA A 180 2.65 -8.58 -15.50
CA ALA A 180 1.92 -7.99 -16.60
C ALA A 180 0.54 -8.66 -16.63
N LYS A 181 -0.44 -8.05 -17.31
CA LYS A 181 -1.74 -8.65 -17.60
C LYS A 181 -2.67 -8.78 -16.39
N GLY A 182 -2.43 -9.78 -15.55
CA GLY A 182 -3.24 -10.03 -14.35
C GLY A 182 -2.72 -9.36 -13.08
N HIS A 183 -1.60 -8.63 -13.19
CA HIS A 183 -1.06 -7.74 -12.16
C HIS A 183 -0.91 -8.28 -10.73
N GLY A 184 -0.72 -9.59 -10.54
CA GLY A 184 -0.41 -10.13 -9.22
C GLY A 184 0.84 -9.47 -8.62
N LEU A 185 0.74 -8.93 -7.39
CA LEU A 185 1.82 -8.19 -6.75
C LEU A 185 2.53 -9.01 -5.65
N LYS A 186 3.87 -9.02 -5.71
CA LYS A 186 4.75 -9.62 -4.71
C LYS A 186 5.90 -8.68 -4.33
N ALA A 187 6.66 -9.02 -3.29
CA ALA A 187 7.96 -8.38 -3.07
C ALA A 187 8.90 -8.68 -4.26
N TRP A 188 9.66 -7.68 -4.71
CA TRP A 188 10.67 -7.92 -5.74
C TRP A 188 11.80 -8.78 -5.19
N ASP A 189 12.14 -9.84 -5.92
CA ASP A 189 13.11 -10.87 -5.55
C ASP A 189 14.52 -10.63 -6.16
N GLY A 190 14.69 -9.54 -6.92
CA GLY A 190 15.93 -9.23 -7.62
C GLY A 190 15.97 -9.76 -9.06
N ALA A 191 14.95 -10.49 -9.51
CA ALA A 191 14.89 -11.02 -10.85
C ALA A 191 14.76 -9.91 -11.92
N ALA A 192 15.27 -10.20 -13.11
CA ALA A 192 14.97 -9.43 -14.30
C ALA A 192 13.50 -9.62 -14.68
N PHE A 193 12.99 -8.71 -15.49
CA PHE A 193 11.64 -8.79 -16.00
C PHE A 193 11.53 -9.97 -16.99
N PRO A 194 10.49 -10.83 -16.88
CA PRO A 194 10.10 -11.72 -17.96
C PRO A 194 9.99 -10.93 -19.27
N GLY A 195 10.39 -11.53 -20.41
CA GLY A 195 10.39 -10.83 -21.70
C GLY A 195 11.45 -9.72 -21.87
N GLY A 196 11.94 -9.13 -20.77
CA GLY A 196 12.91 -8.03 -20.76
C GLY A 196 12.29 -6.64 -20.91
N ASP A 197 10.97 -6.57 -21.00
CA ASP A 197 10.09 -5.40 -20.93
C ASP A 197 9.74 -5.07 -19.48
N GLY A 198 9.05 -3.97 -19.21
CA GLY A 198 8.66 -3.53 -17.88
C GLY A 198 9.05 -2.10 -17.51
N VAL A 199 8.27 -1.53 -16.62
CA VAL A 199 8.42 -0.17 -16.12
C VAL A 199 8.90 -0.17 -14.68
N VAL A 200 9.79 0.76 -14.32
CA VAL A 200 10.19 0.98 -12.92
C VAL A 200 9.69 2.34 -12.46
N TYR A 201 8.76 2.31 -11.50
CA TYR A 201 8.15 3.48 -10.91
C TYR A 201 8.83 3.84 -9.58
N TYR A 202 9.14 5.13 -9.42
CA TYR A 202 9.77 5.69 -8.23
C TYR A 202 8.85 6.68 -7.52
N PRO A 203 8.77 6.66 -6.17
CA PRO A 203 7.95 7.58 -5.39
C PRO A 203 8.58 8.99 -5.40
N SER A 204 8.47 9.68 -6.52
CA SER A 204 9.09 10.99 -6.71
C SER A 204 8.23 12.13 -6.17
N GLY A 205 6.93 11.87 -5.96
CA GLY A 205 5.92 12.89 -5.65
C GLY A 205 5.39 13.61 -6.90
N THR A 206 5.95 13.33 -8.08
CA THR A 206 5.46 13.80 -9.37
C THR A 206 5.07 12.59 -10.22
N ALA A 207 3.84 12.57 -10.72
CA ALA A 207 3.39 11.52 -11.63
C ALA A 207 3.96 11.75 -13.04
N GLY A 208 4.53 10.69 -13.62
CA GLY A 208 4.93 10.62 -15.02
C GLY A 208 4.12 9.57 -15.77
N ILE A 209 4.11 9.68 -17.10
CA ILE A 209 3.58 8.66 -18.00
C ILE A 209 4.80 7.90 -18.54
N PRO A 210 4.83 6.57 -18.51
CA PRO A 210 5.92 5.81 -19.11
C PRO A 210 6.04 6.14 -20.61
N THR A 211 7.27 6.19 -21.11
CA THR A 211 7.54 6.51 -22.53
C THR A 211 7.52 5.27 -23.44
N SER A 212 7.55 4.08 -22.84
CA SER A 212 7.48 2.77 -23.50
C SER A 212 7.22 1.70 -22.45
N GLY A 213 6.82 0.49 -22.88
CA GLY A 213 6.73 -0.67 -21.99
C GLY A 213 8.03 -0.99 -21.24
N ASN A 214 9.19 -0.47 -21.65
CA ASN A 214 10.48 -0.76 -21.02
C ASN A 214 11.09 0.45 -20.27
N ASP A 215 10.26 1.41 -19.83
CA ASP A 215 10.73 2.63 -19.16
C ASP A 215 11.16 2.40 -17.71
N ARG A 216 12.47 2.36 -17.46
CA ARG A 216 13.03 2.03 -16.13
C ARG A 216 13.14 3.23 -15.17
N SER A 217 12.50 4.36 -15.47
CA SER A 217 12.61 5.56 -14.65
C SER A 217 11.38 6.48 -14.74
N VAL A 218 10.25 6.01 -14.20
CA VAL A 218 9.01 6.79 -14.16
C VAL A 218 8.74 7.28 -12.74
N GLY A 219 8.30 8.53 -12.60
CA GLY A 219 7.85 9.04 -11.30
C GLY A 219 6.39 8.66 -11.03
N TYR A 220 6.06 8.34 -9.78
CA TYR A 220 4.67 8.28 -9.33
C TYR A 220 4.39 9.24 -8.17
N GLN A 221 3.13 9.62 -8.05
CA GLN A 221 2.60 10.39 -6.93
C GLN A 221 1.75 9.52 -5.98
N LEU A 222 1.70 9.92 -4.71
CA LEU A 222 0.85 9.30 -3.70
C LEU A 222 -0.47 10.08 -3.56
N VAL A 223 -1.60 9.37 -3.59
CA VAL A 223 -2.94 9.94 -3.35
C VAL A 223 -3.55 9.31 -2.11
N ASP A 224 -3.97 10.15 -1.17
CA ASP A 224 -4.60 9.70 0.07
C ASP A 224 -6.01 9.16 -0.22
N VAL A 225 -6.24 7.88 0.10
CA VAL A 225 -7.55 7.21 0.00
C VAL A 225 -8.62 7.94 0.80
N PHE A 226 -8.24 8.59 1.91
CA PHE A 226 -9.13 9.35 2.78
C PHE A 226 -9.26 10.83 2.42
N ALA A 227 -8.60 11.29 1.35
CA ALA A 227 -8.74 12.67 0.89
C ALA A 227 -10.22 13.02 0.65
N THR A 228 -10.55 14.31 0.76
CA THR A 228 -11.92 14.78 0.46
C THR A 228 -12.26 14.46 -0.99
N GLY A 229 -13.33 13.67 -1.19
CA GLY A 229 -13.73 13.19 -2.52
C GLY A 229 -12.87 12.07 -3.09
N GLY A 230 -11.89 11.57 -2.33
CA GLY A 230 -11.03 10.45 -2.70
C GLY A 230 -11.74 9.10 -2.66
N LEU A 231 -10.97 8.03 -2.89
CA LEU A 231 -11.48 6.68 -3.13
C LEU A 231 -12.39 6.17 -2.00
N TRP A 232 -12.04 6.38 -0.72
CA TRP A 232 -12.88 5.95 0.41
C TRP A 232 -14.19 6.75 0.54
N ALA A 233 -14.18 8.04 0.19
CA ALA A 233 -15.40 8.84 0.16
C ALA A 233 -16.40 8.31 -0.87
N ARG A 234 -15.92 7.60 -1.89
CA ARG A 234 -16.69 6.96 -2.96
C ARG A 234 -17.14 5.53 -2.67
N ARG A 235 -16.78 4.91 -1.53
CA ARG A 235 -17.06 3.49 -1.23
C ARG A 235 -18.52 2.99 -1.39
N ASN A 236 -19.49 3.91 -1.39
CA ASN A 236 -20.92 3.62 -1.58
C ASN A 236 -21.48 4.26 -2.85
N ASN A 237 -20.64 4.79 -3.73
CA ASN A 237 -21.03 5.38 -5.00
C ASN A 237 -21.21 4.25 -6.02
N ALA A 238 -22.41 4.15 -6.59
CA ALA A 238 -22.80 3.06 -7.49
C ALA A 238 -22.25 3.21 -8.92
N GLU A 239 -21.66 4.35 -9.27
CA GLU A 239 -20.95 4.55 -10.54
C GLU A 239 -19.55 3.92 -10.47
N THR A 240 -18.89 3.98 -9.30
CA THR A 240 -17.56 3.36 -9.07
C THR A 240 -17.63 1.92 -8.55
N PHE A 241 -18.59 1.59 -7.68
CA PHE A 241 -18.63 0.31 -6.98
C PHE A 241 -19.94 -0.45 -7.24
N ALA A 242 -19.83 -1.73 -7.60
CA ALA A 242 -20.98 -2.62 -7.72
C ALA A 242 -21.45 -3.14 -6.37
N SER A 243 -20.52 -3.34 -5.44
CA SER A 243 -20.79 -3.67 -4.05
C SER A 243 -19.66 -3.13 -3.15
N PHE A 244 -19.79 -3.27 -1.83
CA PHE A 244 -18.79 -2.73 -0.91
C PHE A 244 -17.39 -3.33 -1.17
N GLY A 245 -16.50 -2.50 -1.71
CA GLY A 245 -15.13 -2.89 -2.05
C GLY A 245 -14.96 -3.63 -3.37
N THR A 246 -16.04 -3.87 -4.12
CA THR A 246 -15.96 -4.44 -5.48
C THR A 246 -16.16 -3.32 -6.50
N PHE A 247 -15.15 -3.06 -7.33
CA PHE A 247 -15.28 -2.10 -8.42
C PHE A 247 -16.39 -2.54 -9.37
N ARG A 248 -17.09 -1.56 -9.92
CA ARG A 248 -18.04 -1.80 -10.99
C ARG A 248 -17.27 -1.96 -12.29
N GLY A 249 -17.55 -2.98 -13.08
CA GLY A 249 -16.89 -3.20 -14.38
C GLY A 249 -17.68 -4.20 -15.23
N ASP A 250 -17.65 -4.06 -16.56
CA ASP A 250 -18.43 -4.89 -17.50
C ASP A 250 -17.66 -5.50 -18.68
N ASN A 251 -16.36 -5.22 -18.82
CA ASN A 251 -15.52 -5.95 -19.78
C ASN A 251 -14.96 -7.22 -19.15
N GLY A 252 -14.99 -8.32 -19.90
CA GLY A 252 -14.52 -9.62 -19.41
C GLY A 252 -15.44 -10.18 -18.32
N LYS A 253 -14.90 -10.42 -17.12
CA LYS A 253 -15.66 -10.87 -15.94
C LYS A 253 -16.22 -9.67 -15.18
N ASP A 254 -17.55 -9.57 -15.14
CA ASP A 254 -18.25 -8.50 -14.42
C ASP A 254 -17.78 -8.34 -12.97
N ASN A 255 -17.44 -7.10 -12.60
CA ASN A 255 -17.19 -6.67 -11.21
C ASN A 255 -16.16 -7.55 -10.47
N ALA A 256 -15.04 -7.87 -11.11
CA ALA A 256 -14.03 -8.77 -10.54
C ALA A 256 -12.99 -8.07 -9.66
N ALA A 257 -12.62 -6.83 -9.99
CA ALA A 257 -11.61 -6.08 -9.25
C ALA A 257 -12.11 -5.57 -7.90
N ASN A 258 -11.19 -5.44 -6.96
CA ASN A 258 -11.51 -5.03 -5.59
C ASN A 258 -10.62 -3.88 -5.12
N ALA A 259 -11.20 -2.95 -4.35
CA ALA A 259 -10.46 -1.93 -3.62
C ALA A 259 -9.83 -2.54 -2.35
N PRO A 260 -8.95 -1.82 -1.62
CA PRO A 260 -8.25 -2.39 -0.47
C PRO A 260 -9.16 -2.97 0.64
N TRP A 261 -10.36 -2.43 0.80
CA TRP A 261 -11.36 -2.93 1.75
C TRP A 261 -12.28 -4.02 1.16
N GLY A 262 -11.94 -4.54 -0.01
CA GLY A 262 -12.57 -5.66 -0.69
C GLY A 262 -11.61 -6.79 -1.08
N TRP A 263 -10.31 -6.65 -0.86
CA TRP A 263 -9.34 -7.74 -1.02
C TRP A 263 -9.58 -8.83 0.02
N ASP A 264 -9.38 -10.08 -0.38
CA ASP A 264 -9.57 -11.25 0.47
C ASP A 264 -8.50 -12.28 0.12
N ASP A 265 -8.02 -13.01 1.12
CA ASP A 265 -7.17 -14.18 0.89
C ASP A 265 -8.08 -15.42 0.84
N HIS A 266 -7.99 -16.19 -0.24
CA HIS A 266 -9.05 -17.13 -0.60
C HIS A 266 -9.24 -18.27 0.42
N ASP A 267 -8.23 -18.56 1.25
CA ASP A 267 -8.21 -19.66 2.21
C ASP A 267 -8.07 -19.23 3.69
N ASP A 268 -8.16 -17.93 3.97
CA ASP A 268 -8.01 -17.36 5.32
C ASP A 268 -9.15 -17.76 6.29
N GLY A 269 -10.25 -18.23 5.72
CA GLY A 269 -11.44 -18.66 6.45
C GLY A 269 -12.26 -17.50 7.04
N SER A 270 -13.37 -17.85 7.70
CA SER A 270 -14.37 -16.84 8.11
C SER A 270 -13.93 -15.90 9.25
N ASP A 271 -12.83 -16.20 9.95
CA ASP A 271 -12.34 -15.36 11.05
C ASP A 271 -11.45 -14.19 10.58
N LEU A 272 -10.94 -14.26 9.36
CA LEU A 272 -10.23 -13.18 8.67
C LEU A 272 -10.99 -12.79 7.40
N PRO A 273 -12.13 -12.06 7.53
CA PRO A 273 -12.97 -11.76 6.38
C PRO A 273 -12.32 -10.77 5.41
N ARG A 274 -12.79 -10.83 4.16
CA ARG A 274 -12.62 -9.80 3.14
C ARG A 274 -12.50 -8.37 3.67
N GLY A 275 -11.44 -7.70 3.24
CA GLY A 275 -11.12 -6.30 3.50
C GLY A 275 -10.28 -6.06 4.74
N LEU A 276 -9.93 -7.10 5.52
CA LEU A 276 -9.15 -6.93 6.76
C LEU A 276 -7.76 -6.34 6.52
N LEU A 277 -7.13 -6.60 5.37
CA LEU A 277 -5.81 -6.04 5.05
C LEU A 277 -5.80 -4.50 5.19
N ALA A 278 -6.87 -3.82 4.78
CA ALA A 278 -7.00 -2.38 4.96
C ALA A 278 -7.75 -1.97 6.24
N THR A 279 -8.83 -2.67 6.59
CA THR A 279 -9.78 -2.22 7.62
C THR A 279 -9.43 -2.69 9.04
N ASP A 280 -8.68 -3.78 9.17
CA ASP A 280 -8.11 -4.28 10.42
C ASP A 280 -6.70 -4.90 10.24
N PRO A 281 -5.71 -4.13 9.73
CA PRO A 281 -4.38 -4.66 9.46
C PRO A 281 -3.65 -5.17 10.70
N ALA A 282 -3.95 -4.64 11.90
CA ALA A 282 -3.37 -5.15 13.13
C ALA A 282 -3.83 -6.59 13.41
N LYS A 283 -5.12 -6.90 13.20
CA LYS A 283 -5.63 -8.26 13.35
C LYS A 283 -5.03 -9.20 12.31
N LEU A 284 -4.96 -8.76 11.05
CA LEU A 284 -4.39 -9.57 9.96
C LEU A 284 -2.90 -9.87 10.23
N VAL A 285 -2.09 -8.87 10.56
CA VAL A 285 -0.66 -9.04 10.88
C VAL A 285 -0.46 -9.96 12.08
N ALA A 286 -1.29 -9.86 13.13
CA ALA A 286 -1.20 -10.74 14.29
C ALA A 286 -1.65 -12.19 14.04
N ALA A 287 -2.32 -12.44 12.91
CA ALA A 287 -2.65 -13.79 12.47
C ALA A 287 -1.56 -14.35 11.55
N TYR A 288 -1.09 -13.55 10.59
CA TYR A 288 -0.14 -13.98 9.57
C TYR A 288 1.27 -14.19 10.11
N PHE A 289 1.66 -13.38 11.10
CA PHE A 289 3.00 -13.42 11.68
C PHE A 289 2.94 -13.80 13.16
N ASN A 290 4.07 -14.31 13.64
CA ASN A 290 4.42 -14.41 15.06
C ASN A 290 5.64 -13.50 15.35
N GLY A 291 6.03 -13.33 16.62
CA GLY A 291 7.28 -12.65 16.99
C GLY A 291 7.15 -11.13 17.13
N GLU A 292 5.93 -10.61 17.20
CA GLU A 292 5.62 -9.19 17.21
C GLU A 292 5.91 -8.52 18.56
N GLY A 293 6.20 -9.29 19.61
CA GLY A 293 6.51 -8.76 20.93
C GLY A 293 5.39 -7.86 21.46
N THR A 294 5.70 -6.61 21.79
CA THR A 294 4.67 -5.63 22.15
C THR A 294 3.90 -5.19 20.91
N PHE A 295 2.68 -5.71 20.76
CA PHE A 295 1.80 -5.47 19.62
C PHE A 295 0.39 -5.09 20.09
N SER A 296 -0.22 -4.08 19.48
CA SER A 296 -1.52 -3.53 19.90
C SER A 296 -2.53 -3.75 18.80
N LEU A 297 -3.68 -4.33 19.15
CA LEU A 297 -4.86 -4.47 18.28
C LEU A 297 -5.82 -3.28 18.41
N THR A 298 -5.53 -2.32 19.30
CA THR A 298 -6.39 -1.16 19.53
C THR A 298 -5.89 0.02 18.69
N TYR A 299 -6.71 0.41 17.72
CA TYR A 299 -6.44 1.59 16.89
C TYR A 299 -6.54 2.86 17.71
N THR A 300 -5.49 3.69 17.63
CA THR A 300 -5.55 5.08 18.05
C THR A 300 -6.15 5.95 16.94
N ARG A 301 -6.06 5.50 15.68
CA ARG A 301 -6.72 6.12 14.52
C ARG A 301 -6.87 5.10 13.40
N ASN A 302 -8.07 5.03 12.81
CA ASN A 302 -8.38 4.19 11.67
C ASN A 302 -9.46 4.89 10.82
N GLY A 303 -9.09 5.39 9.64
CA GLY A 303 -10.00 6.16 8.78
C GLY A 303 -11.11 5.34 8.12
N TYR A 304 -11.04 4.00 8.22
CA TYR A 304 -12.10 3.10 7.75
C TYR A 304 -13.26 2.93 8.75
N ARG A 305 -13.16 3.50 9.96
CA ARG A 305 -14.11 3.33 11.07
C ARG A 305 -14.75 4.64 11.53
#